data_AF-A0A7Y2L1M3-F1
#
_entry.id   AF-A0A7Y2L1M3-F1
#
_cell.length_a   1.000
_cell.length_b   1.000
_cell.length_c   1.000
_cell.angle_alpha   90.00
_cell.angle_beta   90.00
_cell.angle_gamma   90.00
#
_symmetry.space_group_name_H-M   'P 1'
#
loop_
_entity.id
_entity.type
_entity.pdbx_description
1 polymer ?
#
loop_
_entity_poly.entity_id
_entity_poly.type
_entity_poly.pdbx_seq_one_letter_code
_entity_poly.pdbx_strand_id
1 'polypeptide(L)'
;MHHSSEHTPDIQSAASLLNSGDVYSGAYNFMSSISAGVDPRTGAFSASISLPTGAANDLRGPIGQLHLSHSPLMTADQGFGLGWMLGTTSWDGVSQQLQLNSGERFRGEIVGQSMRFPDVRLPVVTVTVQRQEMWIRHNDGSCERLIPLPGHPSLWVVSTLVGADGSALRFDWRSVGNAAYLQKISDAQGRTVLALTYEGVLTHLTLQPDTPSQVVMSFHRVSG
;
A
#
# COMPACT_ATOMS: atom_id res chain seq x y z
N MET A 1 31.42 23.74 36.36
CA MET A 1 30.11 23.36 35.76
C MET A 1 30.34 23.14 34.28
N HIS A 2 30.41 21.88 33.86
CA HIS A 2 30.48 21.50 32.45
C HIS A 2 29.04 21.38 31.94
N HIS A 3 28.67 22.12 30.89
CA HIS A 3 27.41 21.91 30.16
C HIS A 3 27.76 21.25 28.83
N SER A 4 27.26 20.04 28.63
CA SER A 4 27.38 19.28 27.39
C SER A 4 26.33 19.79 26.41
N SER A 5 26.73 20.23 25.22
CA SER A 5 25.82 20.60 24.14
C SER A 5 25.45 19.34 23.37
N GLU A 6 24.21 18.85 23.52
CA GLU A 6 23.65 17.83 22.65
C GLU A 6 23.52 18.38 21.23
N HIS A 7 24.18 17.72 20.27
CA HIS A 7 24.02 18.02 18.85
C HIS A 7 22.88 17.16 18.31
N THR A 8 21.69 17.75 18.21
CA THR A 8 20.55 17.16 17.50
C THR A 8 20.81 17.30 16.00
N PRO A 9 20.82 16.22 15.19
CA PRO A 9 20.96 16.36 13.75
C PRO A 9 19.65 16.96 13.19
N ASP A 10 19.77 18.09 12.48
CA ASP A 10 18.67 18.69 11.75
C ASP A 10 18.21 17.74 10.64
N ILE A 11 17.02 17.18 10.79
CA ILE A 11 16.33 16.48 9.69
C ILE A 11 15.86 17.56 8.72
N GLN A 12 16.71 17.86 7.73
CA GLN A 12 16.30 18.68 6.60
C GLN A 12 15.33 17.87 5.75
N SER A 13 14.11 18.38 5.57
CA SER A 13 13.18 17.87 4.55
C SER A 13 13.89 17.81 3.19
N ALA A 14 13.58 16.80 2.36
CA ALA A 14 14.15 16.68 1.01
C ALA A 14 13.97 17.93 0.14
N ALA A 15 12.98 18.77 0.46
CA ALA A 15 12.74 20.07 -0.15
C ALA A 15 13.91 21.07 0.00
N SER A 16 14.70 20.97 1.07
CA SER A 16 15.80 21.89 1.37
C SER A 16 17.03 21.71 0.47
N LEU A 17 17.15 20.54 -0.18
CA LEU A 17 18.36 20.12 -0.89
C LEU A 17 18.48 20.67 -2.33
N LEU A 18 17.47 21.39 -2.84
CA LEU A 18 17.41 21.80 -4.25
C LEU A 18 16.99 23.26 -4.46
N ASN A 19 17.45 24.18 -3.60
CA ASN A 19 17.27 25.62 -3.85
C ASN A 19 18.27 26.13 -4.92
N SER A 20 18.14 25.64 -6.15
CA SER A 20 18.88 26.16 -7.30
C SER A 20 18.04 26.03 -8.57
N GLY A 21 17.22 27.05 -8.84
CA GLY A 21 16.74 27.38 -10.18
C GLY A 21 15.31 26.95 -10.49
N ASP A 22 14.55 27.92 -10.99
CA ASP A 22 13.15 27.87 -11.41
C ASP A 22 12.82 26.66 -12.31
N VAL A 23 12.25 25.62 -11.71
CA VAL A 23 11.59 24.52 -12.42
C VAL A 23 10.22 24.35 -11.79
N TYR A 24 9.21 25.04 -12.33
CA TYR A 24 7.81 24.76 -12.05
C TYR A 24 7.42 23.44 -12.72
N SER A 25 7.81 22.33 -12.11
CA SER A 25 7.40 20.98 -12.49
C SER A 25 6.43 20.44 -11.43
N GLY A 26 5.44 19.65 -11.87
CA GLY A 26 4.57 18.87 -10.98
C GLY A 26 5.33 17.94 -10.02
N ALA A 27 6.65 17.78 -10.21
CA ALA A 27 7.58 17.18 -9.26
C ALA A 27 7.46 17.75 -7.84
N TYR A 28 7.13 19.04 -7.65
CA TYR A 28 6.97 19.61 -6.30
C TYR A 28 5.74 19.05 -5.57
N ASN A 29 4.63 18.79 -6.29
CA ASN A 29 3.44 18.12 -5.74
C ASN A 29 3.68 16.62 -5.50
N PHE A 30 4.58 16.01 -6.27
CA PHE A 30 5.00 14.62 -6.05
C PHE A 30 5.92 14.51 -4.82
N MET A 31 6.89 15.42 -4.66
CA MET A 31 7.84 15.40 -3.53
C MET A 31 7.16 15.64 -2.18
N SER A 32 6.10 16.46 -2.11
CA SER A 32 5.28 16.60 -0.89
C SER A 32 4.49 15.35 -0.53
N SER A 33 4.29 14.43 -1.49
CA SER A 33 3.61 13.15 -1.29
C SER A 33 4.56 12.07 -0.75
N ILE A 34 5.85 12.35 -0.66
CA ILE A 34 6.87 11.43 -0.13
C ILE A 34 7.11 11.75 1.35
N SER A 35 6.91 10.76 2.22
CA SER A 35 7.37 10.78 3.60
C SER A 35 8.49 9.76 3.79
N ALA A 36 9.49 10.10 4.58
CA ALA A 36 10.56 9.18 4.95
C ALA A 36 11.03 9.45 6.37
N GLY A 37 11.56 8.42 7.02
CA GLY A 37 12.02 8.51 8.39
C GLY A 37 12.95 7.38 8.77
N VAL A 38 13.66 7.58 9.87
CA VAL A 38 14.49 6.56 10.51
C VAL A 38 13.95 6.33 11.91
N ASP A 39 13.68 5.07 12.25
CA ASP A 39 13.35 4.70 13.62
C ASP A 39 14.61 4.94 14.50
N PRO A 40 14.58 5.87 15.45
CA PRO A 40 15.77 6.27 16.21
C PRO A 40 16.28 5.17 17.15
N ARG A 41 15.46 4.15 17.44
CA ARG A 41 15.80 3.05 18.35
C ARG A 41 16.49 1.91 17.62
N THR A 42 16.19 1.72 16.34
CA THR A 42 16.68 0.58 15.54
C THR A 42 17.54 0.99 14.35
N GLY A 43 17.56 2.28 13.99
CA GLY A 43 18.21 2.78 12.78
C GLY A 43 17.51 2.36 11.48
N ALA A 44 16.32 1.76 11.56
CA ALA A 44 15.60 1.28 10.39
C ALA A 44 15.00 2.43 9.58
N PHE A 45 15.30 2.47 8.27
CA PHE A 45 14.74 3.46 7.35
C PHE A 45 13.36 3.02 6.82
N SER A 46 12.43 3.95 6.68
CA SER A 46 11.14 3.73 6.01
C SER A 46 10.82 4.90 5.09
N ALA A 47 10.15 4.62 3.98
CA ALA A 47 9.60 5.65 3.10
C ALA A 47 8.18 5.30 2.66
N SER A 48 7.38 6.29 2.31
CA SER A 48 6.04 6.13 1.76
C SER A 48 5.77 7.21 0.73
N ILE A 49 5.16 6.83 -0.40
CA ILE A 49 4.77 7.73 -1.49
C ILE A 49 3.27 7.61 -1.62
N SER A 50 2.55 8.69 -1.30
CA SER A 50 1.11 8.77 -1.55
C SER A 50 0.86 8.92 -3.05
N LEU A 51 0.08 8.02 -3.63
CA LEU A 51 -0.28 8.05 -5.03
C LEU A 51 -1.53 8.91 -5.21
N PRO A 52 -1.52 9.91 -6.12
CA PRO A 52 -2.67 10.74 -6.40
C PRO A 52 -3.66 9.97 -7.29
N THR A 53 -4.34 8.99 -6.71
CA THR A 53 -5.26 8.08 -7.41
C THR A 53 -6.41 8.79 -8.12
N GLY A 54 -6.61 10.08 -7.88
CA GLY A 54 -7.61 10.92 -8.54
C GLY A 54 -9.03 10.62 -8.07
N ALA A 55 -10.00 11.16 -8.81
CA ALA A 55 -11.42 11.09 -8.52
C ALA A 55 -12.03 9.70 -8.84
N ALA A 56 -11.74 8.68 -8.04
CA ALA A 56 -12.49 7.42 -8.12
C ALA A 56 -13.98 7.65 -7.82
N ASN A 57 -14.86 6.88 -8.47
CA ASN A 57 -16.32 6.95 -8.30
C ASN A 57 -16.90 8.37 -8.37
N ASP A 58 -16.46 9.18 -9.34
CA ASP A 58 -16.95 10.57 -9.53
C ASP A 58 -16.79 11.46 -8.28
N LEU A 59 -15.65 11.35 -7.60
CA LEU A 59 -15.32 12.06 -6.34
C LEU A 59 -16.11 11.58 -5.10
N ARG A 60 -16.82 10.46 -5.19
CA ARG A 60 -17.70 9.96 -4.10
C ARG A 60 -17.07 8.87 -3.24
N GLY A 61 -15.74 8.82 -3.14
CA GLY A 61 -15.06 7.79 -2.35
C GLY A 61 -15.03 6.41 -3.00
N PRO A 62 -14.44 5.37 -2.38
CA PRO A 62 -13.44 5.49 -1.36
C PRO A 62 -12.19 5.85 -2.14
N ILE A 63 -11.68 7.06 -1.93
CA ILE A 63 -10.35 7.41 -2.40
C ILE A 63 -9.41 6.75 -1.41
N GLY A 64 -9.26 5.42 -1.50
CA GLY A 64 -8.19 4.75 -0.78
C GLY A 64 -6.91 5.38 -1.29
N GLN A 65 -6.29 6.25 -0.48
CA GLN A 65 -4.96 6.74 -0.79
C GLN A 65 -4.08 5.50 -0.88
N LEU A 66 -3.71 5.14 -2.11
CA LEU A 66 -2.76 4.06 -2.31
C LEU A 66 -1.40 4.63 -1.99
N HIS A 67 -0.68 3.94 -1.14
CA HIS A 67 0.68 4.31 -0.80
C HIS A 67 1.63 3.27 -1.37
N LEU A 68 2.72 3.72 -1.96
CA LEU A 68 3.87 2.87 -2.25
C LEU A 68 4.86 3.04 -1.10
N SER A 69 5.08 2.01 -0.30
CA SER A 69 5.88 2.08 0.92
C SER A 69 7.12 1.19 0.86
N HIS A 70 8.17 1.64 1.55
CA HIS A 70 9.44 0.93 1.71
C HIS A 70 9.68 0.55 3.17
N SER A 71 10.08 -0.70 3.40
CA SER A 71 10.61 -1.16 4.68
C SER A 71 11.76 -2.15 4.48
N PRO A 72 12.89 -2.05 5.22
CA PRO A 72 14.00 -3.00 5.14
C PRO A 72 13.63 -4.38 5.66
N LEU A 73 12.54 -4.49 6.43
CA LEU A 73 11.99 -5.77 6.89
C LEU A 73 11.22 -6.49 5.79
N MET A 74 10.94 -5.83 4.66
CA MET A 74 10.30 -6.42 3.50
C MET A 74 11.35 -6.95 2.52
N THR A 75 11.47 -8.26 2.46
CA THR A 75 12.44 -8.93 1.58
C THR A 75 11.83 -9.40 0.26
N ALA A 76 10.53 -9.18 0.05
CA ALA A 76 9.83 -9.54 -1.18
C ALA A 76 9.96 -8.43 -2.23
N ASP A 77 10.16 -8.81 -3.50
CA ASP A 77 10.00 -7.92 -4.65
C ASP A 77 8.65 -8.21 -5.32
N GLN A 78 7.73 -7.25 -5.24
CA GLN A 78 6.42 -7.30 -5.91
C GLN A 78 6.37 -6.39 -7.16
N GLY A 79 7.53 -6.18 -7.78
CA GLY A 79 7.74 -5.44 -9.02
C GLY A 79 8.28 -4.02 -8.83
N PHE A 80 8.18 -3.46 -7.62
CA PHE A 80 8.75 -2.14 -7.30
C PHE A 80 10.19 -2.22 -6.76
N GLY A 81 10.75 -3.42 -6.64
CA GLY A 81 12.06 -3.65 -6.05
C GLY A 81 11.97 -4.18 -4.62
N LEU A 82 13.09 -4.67 -4.10
CA LEU A 82 13.19 -5.16 -2.73
C LEU A 82 12.81 -4.07 -1.73
N GLY A 83 12.01 -4.42 -0.73
CA GLY A 83 11.57 -3.48 0.29
C GLY A 83 10.34 -2.67 -0.08
N TRP A 84 10.01 -2.54 -1.38
CA TRP A 84 8.91 -1.72 -1.87
C TRP A 84 7.63 -2.52 -2.12
N MET A 85 6.51 -2.02 -1.63
CA MET A 85 5.19 -2.62 -1.88
C MET A 85 4.07 -1.59 -1.94
N LEU A 86 3.05 -1.90 -2.73
CA LEU A 86 1.79 -1.15 -2.69
C LEU A 86 1.04 -1.52 -1.41
N GLY A 87 0.64 -0.52 -0.63
CA GLY A 87 -0.17 -0.68 0.59
C GLY A 87 -1.52 -1.29 0.27
N THR A 88 -1.63 -2.59 0.46
CA THR A 88 -2.85 -3.38 0.20
C THR A 88 -3.06 -4.36 1.34
N THR A 89 -4.32 -4.71 1.57
CA THR A 89 -4.66 -5.66 2.63
C THR A 89 -4.51 -7.09 2.11
N SER A 90 -3.82 -7.94 2.88
CA SER A 90 -3.58 -9.34 2.55
C SER A 90 -3.46 -10.21 3.80
N TRP A 91 -3.74 -11.49 3.65
CA TRP A 91 -3.58 -12.49 4.71
C TRP A 91 -2.75 -13.66 4.19
N ASP A 92 -1.68 -14.01 4.90
CA ASP A 92 -0.92 -15.23 4.63
C ASP A 92 -1.20 -16.28 5.71
N GLY A 93 -1.82 -17.39 5.29
CA GLY A 93 -2.17 -18.50 6.18
C GLY A 93 -0.97 -19.28 6.72
N VAL A 94 0.21 -19.20 6.09
CA VAL A 94 1.42 -19.90 6.57
C VAL A 94 2.08 -19.13 7.72
N SER A 95 2.36 -17.84 7.51
CA SER A 95 2.92 -16.97 8.56
C SER A 95 1.88 -16.50 9.58
N GLN A 96 0.59 -16.71 9.31
CA GLN A 96 -0.53 -16.24 10.11
C GLN A 96 -0.51 -14.72 10.29
N GLN A 97 -0.13 -13.99 9.24
CA GLN A 97 -0.01 -12.54 9.26
C GLN A 97 -1.10 -11.88 8.42
N LEU A 98 -1.84 -10.96 9.04
CA LEU A 98 -2.73 -10.01 8.39
C LEU A 98 -1.98 -8.69 8.20
N GLN A 99 -1.80 -8.28 6.95
CA GLN A 99 -1.32 -6.95 6.57
C GLN A 99 -2.53 -6.11 6.19
N LEU A 100 -2.69 -4.92 6.78
CA LEU A 100 -3.66 -3.92 6.33
C LEU A 100 -3.04 -2.94 5.32
N ASN A 101 -3.89 -2.30 4.51
CA ASN A 101 -3.53 -1.21 3.60
C ASN A 101 -2.82 -0.03 4.30
N SER A 102 -3.10 0.21 5.59
CA SER A 102 -2.44 1.19 6.45
C SER A 102 -0.96 0.87 6.71
N GLY A 103 -0.53 -0.35 6.41
CA GLY A 103 0.79 -0.87 6.77
C GLY A 103 0.81 -1.62 8.09
N GLU A 104 -0.26 -1.56 8.89
CA GLU A 104 -0.37 -2.33 10.13
C GLU A 104 -0.34 -3.83 9.87
N ARG A 105 0.27 -4.56 10.81
CA ARG A 105 0.38 -6.02 10.76
C ARG A 105 -0.09 -6.65 12.06
N PHE A 106 -0.83 -7.74 11.91
CA PHE A 106 -1.35 -8.50 13.04
C PHE A 106 -1.08 -9.98 12.84
N ARG A 107 -0.62 -10.64 13.91
CA ARG A 107 -0.72 -12.08 13.98
C ARG A 107 -2.18 -12.46 14.22
N GLY A 108 -2.72 -13.34 13.39
CA GLY A 108 -4.12 -13.77 13.46
C GLY A 108 -4.27 -15.28 13.67
N GLU A 109 -5.39 -15.69 14.25
CA GLU A 109 -5.79 -17.09 14.34
C GLU A 109 -7.25 -17.21 13.90
N ILE A 110 -7.50 -17.99 12.86
CA ILE A 110 -8.88 -18.25 12.40
C ILE A 110 -9.52 -19.25 13.37
N VAL A 111 -10.60 -18.84 14.02
CA VAL A 111 -11.36 -19.65 14.98
C VAL A 111 -12.83 -19.67 14.53
N GLY A 112 -13.27 -20.82 14.03
CA GLY A 112 -14.63 -20.94 13.47
C GLY A 112 -14.82 -20.07 12.22
N GLN A 113 -15.62 -19.02 12.32
CA GLN A 113 -15.89 -18.07 11.22
C GLN A 113 -15.35 -16.66 11.52
N SER A 114 -14.50 -16.51 12.54
CA SER A 114 -13.86 -15.24 12.88
C SER A 114 -12.35 -15.40 12.99
N MET A 115 -11.63 -14.28 13.02
CA MET A 115 -10.21 -14.26 13.36
C MET A 115 -10.01 -13.58 14.72
N ARG A 116 -9.18 -14.19 15.55
CA ARG A 116 -8.70 -13.64 16.82
C ARG A 116 -7.30 -13.10 16.63
N PHE A 117 -7.00 -11.98 17.27
CA PHE A 117 -5.66 -11.38 17.32
C PHE A 117 -5.08 -11.55 18.73
N PRO A 118 -4.26 -12.60 19.00
CA PRO A 118 -3.76 -12.90 20.35
C PRO A 118 -2.97 -11.75 20.97
N ASP A 119 -2.24 -11.01 20.13
CA ASP A 119 -1.28 -10.00 20.57
C ASP A 119 -1.89 -8.59 20.66
N VAL A 120 -3.20 -8.45 20.43
CA VAL A 120 -3.88 -7.15 20.37
C VAL A 120 -5.15 -7.15 21.22
N ARG A 121 -5.17 -6.29 22.24
CA ARG A 121 -6.28 -6.20 23.19
C ARG A 121 -7.53 -5.51 22.62
N LEU A 122 -7.35 -4.57 21.70
CA LEU A 122 -8.41 -3.82 21.03
C LEU A 122 -8.04 -3.66 19.55
N PRO A 123 -8.38 -4.63 18.68
CA PRO A 123 -8.06 -4.54 17.27
C PRO A 123 -8.87 -3.44 16.58
N VAL A 124 -8.24 -2.71 15.67
CA VAL A 124 -8.88 -1.66 14.84
C VAL A 124 -9.77 -2.25 13.72
N VAL A 125 -9.74 -3.57 13.57
CA VAL A 125 -10.52 -4.33 12.59
C VAL A 125 -11.21 -5.54 13.22
N THR A 126 -12.34 -5.92 12.64
CA THR A 126 -12.97 -7.23 12.88
C THR A 126 -12.93 -8.05 11.60
N VAL A 127 -12.62 -9.35 11.72
CA VAL A 127 -12.45 -10.23 10.56
C VAL A 127 -13.38 -11.42 10.66
N THR A 128 -14.15 -11.64 9.60
CA THR A 128 -15.07 -12.76 9.44
C THR A 128 -14.64 -13.60 8.23
N VAL A 129 -14.65 -14.92 8.36
CA VAL A 129 -14.29 -15.85 7.28
C VAL A 129 -15.53 -16.66 6.92
N GLN A 130 -15.98 -16.59 5.67
CA GLN A 130 -17.17 -17.29 5.17
C GLN A 130 -16.97 -17.71 3.73
N ARG A 131 -17.33 -18.96 3.37
CA ARG A 131 -17.44 -19.42 1.97
C ARG A 131 -16.23 -19.07 1.07
N GLN A 132 -15.01 -19.25 1.57
CA GLN A 132 -13.76 -18.89 0.88
C GLN A 132 -13.55 -17.38 0.64
N GLU A 133 -14.22 -16.54 1.42
CA GLU A 133 -13.99 -15.10 1.48
C GLU A 133 -13.64 -14.71 2.92
N MET A 134 -12.77 -13.71 3.04
CA MET A 134 -12.47 -13.07 4.31
C MET A 134 -12.92 -11.62 4.25
N TRP A 135 -13.77 -11.22 5.18
CA TRP A 135 -14.32 -9.88 5.28
C TRP A 135 -13.69 -9.16 6.47
N ILE A 136 -13.06 -8.03 6.20
CA ILE A 136 -12.40 -7.18 7.18
C ILE A 136 -13.24 -5.91 7.30
N ARG A 137 -13.71 -5.61 8.50
CA ARG A 137 -14.45 -4.38 8.81
C ARG A 137 -13.55 -3.49 9.64
N HIS A 138 -13.33 -2.27 9.17
CA HIS A 138 -12.57 -1.24 9.87
C HIS A 138 -13.49 -0.43 10.78
N ASN A 139 -12.90 0.20 11.79
CA ASN A 139 -13.63 1.06 12.74
C ASN A 139 -14.26 2.31 12.09
N ASP A 140 -13.72 2.78 10.96
CA ASP A 140 -14.24 3.90 10.17
C ASP A 140 -15.47 3.52 9.31
N GLY A 141 -15.91 2.26 9.38
CA GLY A 141 -17.05 1.73 8.65
C GLY A 141 -16.70 1.15 7.28
N SER A 142 -15.49 1.37 6.77
CA SER A 142 -15.02 0.75 5.53
C SER A 142 -14.86 -0.76 5.67
N CYS A 143 -14.95 -1.46 4.53
CA CYS A 143 -14.92 -2.91 4.49
C CYS A 143 -14.06 -3.43 3.35
N GLU A 144 -13.25 -4.42 3.64
CA GLU A 144 -12.44 -5.11 2.64
C GLU A 144 -12.85 -6.57 2.51
N ARG A 145 -12.86 -7.07 1.27
CA ARG A 145 -13.09 -8.47 0.95
C ARG A 145 -11.82 -9.06 0.37
N LEU A 146 -11.27 -10.05 1.06
CA LEU A 146 -10.13 -10.84 0.61
C LEU A 146 -10.60 -12.19 0.04
N ILE A 147 -9.91 -12.62 -1.01
CA ILE A 147 -10.09 -13.94 -1.63
C ILE A 147 -8.73 -14.65 -1.74
N PRO A 148 -8.70 -16.00 -1.79
CA PRO A 148 -7.48 -16.72 -2.11
C PRO A 148 -6.91 -16.26 -3.45
N LEU A 149 -5.61 -15.96 -3.50
CA LEU A 149 -4.94 -15.64 -4.76
C LEU A 149 -4.81 -16.92 -5.59
N PRO A 150 -5.41 -16.99 -6.80
CA PRO A 150 -5.31 -18.17 -7.63
C PRO A 150 -3.84 -18.51 -7.93
N GLY A 151 -3.46 -19.77 -7.75
CA GLY A 151 -2.09 -20.25 -7.98
C GLY A 151 -1.10 -19.99 -6.83
N HIS A 152 -1.52 -19.42 -5.71
CA HIS A 152 -0.69 -19.25 -4.52
C HIS A 152 -1.18 -20.16 -3.37
N PRO A 153 -0.27 -20.81 -2.60
CA PRO A 153 -0.66 -21.83 -1.62
C PRO A 153 -1.46 -21.30 -0.42
N SER A 154 -1.14 -20.10 0.09
CA SER A 154 -1.68 -19.61 1.37
C SER A 154 -2.11 -18.15 1.40
N LEU A 155 -1.93 -17.42 0.29
CA LEU A 155 -2.07 -15.97 0.26
C LEU A 155 -3.48 -15.59 -0.15
N TRP A 156 -4.06 -14.69 0.61
CA TRP A 156 -5.32 -14.04 0.33
C TRP A 156 -5.05 -12.58 0.08
N VAL A 157 -5.64 -12.05 -0.99
CA VAL A 157 -5.43 -10.67 -1.43
C VAL A 157 -6.76 -9.93 -1.45
N VAL A 158 -6.73 -8.63 -1.17
CA VAL A 158 -7.92 -7.78 -1.30
C VAL A 158 -8.46 -7.87 -2.72
N SER A 159 -9.73 -8.21 -2.85
CA SER A 159 -10.48 -8.23 -4.11
C SER A 159 -11.39 -7.02 -4.24
N THR A 160 -11.85 -6.47 -3.11
CA THR A 160 -12.81 -5.37 -3.08
C THR A 160 -12.62 -4.56 -1.80
N LEU A 161 -12.61 -3.23 -1.93
CA LEU A 161 -12.71 -2.27 -0.84
C LEU A 161 -14.02 -1.51 -1.00
N VAL A 162 -14.79 -1.38 0.08
CA VAL A 162 -16.06 -0.66 0.11
C VAL A 162 -15.97 0.43 1.17
N GLY A 163 -16.20 1.68 0.76
CA GLY A 163 -16.23 2.83 1.65
C GLY A 163 -17.49 2.84 2.52
N ALA A 164 -17.47 3.62 3.60
CA ALA A 164 -18.65 3.79 4.46
C ALA A 164 -19.86 4.40 3.73
N ASP A 165 -19.61 5.15 2.66
CA ASP A 165 -20.61 5.72 1.73
C ASP A 165 -21.11 4.72 0.67
N GLY A 166 -20.65 3.47 0.69
CA GLY A 166 -21.06 2.40 -0.22
C GLY A 166 -20.35 2.42 -1.58
N SER A 167 -19.49 3.39 -1.82
CA SER A 167 -18.60 3.39 -2.98
C SER A 167 -17.62 2.20 -2.91
N ALA A 168 -17.13 1.73 -4.07
CA ALA A 168 -16.31 0.53 -4.10
C ALA A 168 -15.13 0.62 -5.07
N LEU A 169 -14.06 -0.09 -4.73
CA LEU A 169 -12.92 -0.39 -5.59
C LEU A 169 -12.78 -1.91 -5.73
N ARG A 170 -12.42 -2.37 -6.91
CA ARG A 170 -12.12 -3.77 -7.23
C ARG A 170 -10.66 -3.92 -7.61
N PHE A 171 -10.03 -4.99 -7.17
CA PHE A 171 -8.60 -5.24 -7.34
C PHE A 171 -8.40 -6.54 -8.12
N ASP A 172 -7.68 -6.45 -9.23
CA ASP A 172 -7.37 -7.58 -10.09
C ASP A 172 -5.91 -7.99 -9.90
N TRP A 173 -5.69 -9.25 -9.57
CA TRP A 173 -4.38 -9.79 -9.23
C TRP A 173 -3.99 -10.94 -10.15
N ARG A 174 -2.68 -11.15 -10.28
CA ARG A 174 -2.09 -12.38 -10.82
C ARG A 174 -1.05 -12.93 -9.88
N SER A 175 -0.93 -14.25 -9.83
CA SER A 175 0.24 -14.90 -9.27
C SER A 175 1.30 -15.09 -10.35
N VAL A 176 2.56 -14.87 -10.00
CA VAL A 176 3.71 -15.24 -10.83
C VAL A 176 4.73 -15.88 -9.90
N GLY A 177 4.99 -17.18 -10.09
CA GLY A 177 5.72 -17.97 -9.10
C GLY A 177 5.00 -17.93 -7.76
N ASN A 178 5.72 -17.57 -6.69
CA ASN A 178 5.18 -17.45 -5.33
C ASN A 178 4.92 -15.98 -4.92
N ALA A 179 4.70 -15.09 -5.89
CA ALA A 179 4.48 -13.67 -5.63
C ALA A 179 3.15 -13.19 -6.22
N ALA A 180 2.53 -12.22 -5.53
CA ALA A 180 1.32 -11.54 -5.95
C ALA A 180 1.66 -10.27 -6.70
N TYR A 181 1.08 -10.09 -7.88
CA TYR A 181 1.22 -8.87 -8.68
C TYR A 181 -0.15 -8.28 -8.94
N LEU A 182 -0.38 -7.08 -8.41
CA LEU A 182 -1.58 -6.32 -8.72
C LEU A 182 -1.53 -5.90 -10.19
N GLN A 183 -2.59 -6.12 -10.94
CA GLN A 183 -2.66 -5.71 -12.34
C GLN A 183 -3.43 -4.40 -12.50
N LYS A 184 -4.55 -4.29 -11.77
CA LYS A 184 -5.50 -3.22 -11.99
C LYS A 184 -6.36 -2.97 -10.76
N ILE A 185 -6.75 -1.71 -10.58
CA ILE A 185 -7.81 -1.30 -9.67
C ILE A 185 -8.88 -0.59 -10.48
N SER A 186 -10.13 -0.97 -10.27
CA SER A 186 -11.30 -0.35 -10.93
C SER A 186 -12.29 0.18 -9.93
N ASP A 187 -13.05 1.19 -10.31
CA ASP A 187 -14.16 1.69 -9.52
C ASP A 187 -15.43 0.84 -9.67
N ALA A 188 -16.51 1.23 -8.99
CA ALA A 188 -17.78 0.49 -9.03
C ALA A 188 -18.41 0.46 -10.43
N GLN A 189 -18.16 1.49 -11.25
CA GLN A 189 -18.62 1.58 -12.65
C GLN A 189 -17.73 0.79 -13.62
N GLY A 190 -16.61 0.23 -13.15
CA GLY A 190 -15.67 -0.55 -13.96
C GLY A 190 -14.61 0.31 -14.66
N ARG A 191 -14.54 1.62 -14.37
CA ARG A 191 -13.44 2.46 -14.86
C ARG A 191 -12.16 2.10 -14.14
N THR A 192 -11.07 2.00 -14.89
CA THR A 192 -9.76 1.76 -14.31
C THR A 192 -9.27 3.02 -13.59
N VAL A 193 -8.91 2.89 -12.32
CA VAL A 193 -8.32 3.97 -11.51
C VAL A 193 -6.80 3.85 -11.47
N LEU A 194 -6.29 2.61 -11.47
CA LEU A 194 -4.86 2.31 -11.48
C LEU A 194 -4.60 1.06 -12.33
N ALA A 195 -3.56 1.09 -13.15
CA ALA A 195 -3.06 -0.06 -13.91
C ALA A 195 -1.56 -0.23 -13.70
N LEU A 196 -1.10 -1.48 -13.63
CA LEU A 196 0.30 -1.84 -13.45
C LEU A 196 0.77 -2.76 -14.58
N THR A 197 1.87 -2.38 -15.23
CA THR A 197 2.60 -3.26 -16.15
C THR A 197 4.01 -3.52 -15.62
N TYR A 198 4.47 -4.75 -15.82
CA TYR A 198 5.75 -5.24 -15.31
C TYR A 198 6.59 -5.73 -16.49
N GLU A 199 7.69 -5.04 -16.78
CA GLU A 199 8.51 -5.23 -17.97
C GLU A 199 9.99 -5.31 -17.61
N GLY A 200 10.52 -6.54 -17.47
CA GLY A 200 11.92 -6.76 -17.13
C GLY A 200 12.25 -6.19 -15.75
N VAL A 201 12.97 -5.08 -15.68
CA VAL A 201 13.33 -4.32 -14.46
C VAL A 201 12.45 -3.08 -14.23
N LEU A 202 11.59 -2.75 -15.20
CA LEU A 202 10.69 -1.60 -15.13
C LEU A 202 9.31 -2.04 -14.63
N THR A 203 8.67 -1.15 -13.87
CA THR A 203 7.26 -1.22 -13.55
C THR A 203 6.62 0.11 -13.88
N HIS A 204 5.59 0.10 -14.73
CA HIS A 204 4.80 1.28 -15.03
C HIS A 204 3.52 1.25 -14.22
N LEU A 205 3.28 2.31 -13.46
CA LEU A 205 2.06 2.56 -12.72
C LEU A 205 1.32 3.70 -13.42
N THR A 206 0.17 3.39 -13.98
CA THR A 206 -0.68 4.35 -14.67
C THR A 206 -1.91 4.65 -13.81
N LEU A 207 -2.05 5.90 -13.38
CA LEU A 207 -3.24 6.41 -12.70
C LEU A 207 -4.20 6.99 -13.72
N GLN A 208 -5.50 6.77 -13.51
CA GLN A 208 -6.60 7.27 -14.34
C GLN A 208 -6.36 7.06 -15.85
N PRO A 209 -6.01 5.84 -16.29
CA PRO A 209 -5.76 5.56 -17.71
C PRO A 209 -6.96 5.91 -18.57
N ASP A 210 -6.70 6.29 -19.81
CA ASP A 210 -7.70 6.66 -20.82
C ASP A 210 -8.53 7.91 -20.45
N THR A 211 -8.02 8.73 -19.53
CA THR A 211 -8.64 10.02 -19.16
C THR A 211 -7.69 11.20 -19.39
N PRO A 212 -8.21 12.44 -19.49
CA PRO A 212 -7.36 13.64 -19.53
C PRO A 212 -6.48 13.84 -18.29
N SER A 213 -6.76 13.14 -17.18
CA SER A 213 -6.01 13.21 -15.93
C SER A 213 -5.01 12.05 -15.76
N GLN A 214 -4.72 11.31 -16.84
CA GLN A 214 -3.79 10.19 -16.81
C GLN A 214 -2.39 10.62 -16.32
N VAL A 215 -1.84 9.86 -15.38
CA VAL A 215 -0.46 10.02 -14.90
C VAL A 215 0.26 8.68 -15.01
N VAL A 216 1.45 8.67 -15.62
CA VAL A 216 2.29 7.47 -15.70
C VAL A 216 3.54 7.69 -14.85
N MET A 217 3.77 6.78 -13.91
CA MET A 217 4.97 6.71 -13.07
C MET A 217 5.76 5.47 -13.47
N SER A 218 7.07 5.62 -13.63
CA SER A 218 7.96 4.51 -14.00
C SER A 218 8.95 4.24 -12.89
N PHE A 219 8.95 3.01 -12.38
CA PHE A 219 9.83 2.54 -11.33
C PHE A 219 10.88 1.62 -11.95
N HIS A 220 12.15 1.98 -11.79
CA HIS A 220 13.27 1.20 -12.31
C HIS A 220 13.98 0.49 -11.17
N ARG A 221 13.98 -0.85 -11.21
CA ARG A 221 14.72 -1.67 -10.24
C ARG A 221 16.19 -1.65 -10.59
N VAL A 222 17.00 -1.05 -9.72
CA VAL A 222 18.47 -1.07 -9.84
C VAL A 222 18.98 -2.19 -8.95
N SER A 223 19.58 -3.21 -9.54
CA SER A 223 20.37 -4.19 -8.79
C SER A 223 21.66 -3.52 -8.31
N GLY A 224 21.82 -3.44 -6.99
CA GLY A 224 23.09 -3.08 -6.35
C GLY A 224 24.07 -4.23 -6.31
#